data_AF-A0A3C0HPI1-F1
#
_entry.id   AF-A0A3C0HPI1-F1
#
_cell.length_a   1.000
_cell.length_b   1.000
_cell.length_c   1.000
_cell.angle_alpha   90.00
_cell.angle_beta   90.00
_cell.angle_gamma   90.00
#
_symmetry.space_group_name_H-M   'P 1'
#
loop_
_entity.id
_entity.type
_entity.pdbx_description
1 polymer ?
#
loop_
_entity_poly.entity_id
_entity_poly.type
_entity_poly.pdbx_seq_one_letter_code
_entity_poly.pdbx_strand_id
1 'polypeptide(L)' 'MAQPFSLRHPLIAFHGNYGSPEDPPAADRYTECRLSPLAMQML' A
#
# COMPACT_ATOMS: atom_id res chain seq x y z
N MET A 1 -0.47 -4.37 -2.44
CA MET A 1 0.59 -4.76 -1.47
C MET A 1 0.84 -3.70 -0.38
N ALA A 2 -0.03 -2.69 -0.24
CA ALA A 2 0.09 -1.64 0.77
C ALA A 2 -0.90 -1.79 1.94
N GLN A 3 -1.96 -2.59 1.77
CA GLN A 3 -3.04 -2.75 2.75
C GLN A 3 -2.59 -3.63 3.94
N PRO A 4 -2.58 -3.09 5.18
CA PRO A 4 -2.17 -3.85 6.37
C PRO A 4 -3.10 -5.01 6.74
N PHE A 5 -4.37 -4.94 6.34
CA PHE A 5 -5.33 -6.02 6.56
C PHE A 5 -5.14 -7.19 5.57
N SER A 6 -4.50 -6.96 4.42
CA SER A 6 -4.25 -7.99 3.40
C SER A 6 -2.89 -8.66 3.57
N LEU A 7 -1.90 -7.95 4.12
CA LEU A 7 -0.54 -8.44 4.32
C LEU A 7 -0.04 -8.12 5.72
N ARG A 8 0.53 -9.12 6.40
CA ARG A 8 1.19 -8.92 7.70
C ARG A 8 2.37 -7.96 7.64
N HIS A 9 3.10 -7.97 6.53
CA HIS A 9 4.22 -7.08 6.27
C HIS A 9 4.07 -6.43 4.88
N PRO A 10 3.42 -5.25 4.79
CA PRO A 10 3.25 -4.56 3.53
C PRO A 10 4.59 -4.19 2.87
N LEU A 11 4.69 -4.43 1.57
CA LEU A 11 5.91 -4.17 0.79
C LEU A 11 5.89 -2.78 0.13
N ILE A 12 4.72 -2.16 0.03
CA ILE A 12 4.56 -0.80 -0.49
C ILE A 12 4.16 0.13 0.65
N ALA A 13 4.92 1.20 0.82
CA ALA A 13 4.52 2.33 1.66
C ALA A 13 3.63 3.26 0.82
N PHE A 14 2.44 3.57 1.33
CA PHE A 14 1.39 4.25 0.58
C PHE A 14 0.90 5.50 1.31
N HIS A 15 0.50 6.51 0.54
CA HIS A 15 -0.12 7.74 1.02
C HIS A 15 -1.37 8.08 0.18
N GLY A 16 -2.49 8.37 0.85
CA GLY A 16 -3.81 8.62 0.24
C GLY A 16 -4.89 7.68 0.78
N ASN A 17 -5.97 7.46 0.02
CA ASN A 17 -6.99 6.44 0.31
C ASN A 17 -6.67 5.12 -0.42
N TYR A 18 -6.21 4.11 0.33
CA TYR A 18 -5.92 2.76 -0.16
C TYR A 18 -7.09 1.76 0.01
N GLY A 19 -8.28 2.28 0.31
CA GLY A 19 -9.49 1.49 0.55
C GLY A 19 -9.50 0.81 1.92
N SER A 20 -10.57 0.08 2.16
CA SER A 20 -10.79 -0.75 3.34
C SER A 20 -11.32 -2.12 2.87
N PRO A 21 -11.57 -3.08 3.78
CA PRO A 21 -12.29 -4.30 3.41
C PRO A 21 -13.69 -4.04 2.83
N GLU A 22 -14.30 -2.91 3.18
CA GLU A 22 -15.69 -2.56 2.79
C GLU A 22 -15.75 -1.55 1.63
N ASP A 23 -14.71 -0.72 1.46
CA ASP A 23 -14.71 0.40 0.50
C ASP A 23 -13.54 0.32 -0.50
N PRO A 24 -13.77 0.69 -1.78
CA PRO A 24 -12.73 0.69 -2.79
C PRO A 24 -11.69 1.81 -2.56
N PRO A 25 -10.44 1.64 -3.05
CA PRO A 25 -9.43 2.69 -3.01
C PRO A 25 -9.77 3.86 -3.95
N ALA A 26 -9.12 5.00 -3.72
CA ALA A 26 -9.19 6.11 -4.65
C ALA A 26 -8.49 5.77 -5.99
N ALA A 27 -8.81 6.55 -7.03
CA ALA A 27 -8.12 6.45 -8.31
C ALA A 27 -6.63 6.79 -8.18
N ASP A 28 -5.82 6.21 -9.06
CA ASP A 28 -4.36 6.34 -9.13
C ASP A 28 -3.85 7.78 -8.99
N ARG A 29 -4.45 8.73 -9.71
CA ARG A 29 -4.13 10.16 -9.71
C ARG A 29 -4.28 10.87 -8.35
N TYR A 30 -4.85 10.21 -7.35
CA TYR A 30 -5.01 10.73 -5.98
C TYR A 30 -4.17 9.95 -4.95
N THR A 31 -3.23 9.11 -5.42
CA THR A 31 -2.48 8.22 -4.55
C THR A 31 -1.00 8.27 -4.86
N GLU A 32 -0.18 8.14 -3.81
CA GLU A 32 1.27 8.10 -3.92
C GLU A 32 1.80 6.84 -3.25
N CYS A 33 2.86 6.25 -3.82
CA CYS A 33 3.46 5.05 -3.27
C CYS A 33 4.98 5.00 -3.49
N ARG A 34 5.67 4.36 -2.55
CA ARG A 34 7.11 4.05 -2.63
C ARG A 34 7.39 2.66 -2.07
N LEU A 35 8.57 2.10 -2.35
CA LEU A 35 9.01 0.86 -1.74
C LEU A 35 9.13 1.00 -0.22
N SER A 36 8.61 0.01 0.51
CA SER A 36 8.87 -0.10 1.95
C SER A 36 10.33 -0.50 2.20
N PRO A 37 10.89 -0.21 3.39
CA PRO A 37 12.23 -0.67 3.76
C PRO A 37 12.39 -2.19 3.65
N LEU A 38 11.35 -2.97 3.97
CA LEU A 38 11.37 -4.43 3.85
C LEU A 38 11.49 -4.87 2.39
N ALA A 39 10.80 -4.19 1.47
CA ALA A 39 10.87 -4.50 0.04
C ALA A 39 12.28 -4.28 -0.53
N MET A 40 13.02 -3.29 0.00
CA MET A 40 14.42 -3.05 -0.41
C MET A 40 15.37 -4.20 -0.04
N GLN A 41 14.99 -5.06 0.91
CA GLN A 41 15.79 -6.23 1.31
C GLN A 41 15.48 -7.49 0.47
N MET A 42 14.53 -7.41 -0.48
CA MET A 42 14.11 -8.54 -1.33
C MET A 42 14.70 -8.49 -2.74
N LEU A 43 15.61 -7.53 -3.00
CA LEU A 43 16.36 -7.35 -4.24
C LEU A 43 17.71 -8.05 -4.15
#